data_AF-A0A0F9J4I3-F1
#
_entry.id   AF-A0A0F9J4I3-F1
#
_cell.length_a   1.000
_cell.length_b   1.000
_cell.length_c   1.000
_cell.angle_alpha   90.00
_cell.angle_beta   90.00
_cell.angle_gamma   90.00
#
_symmetry.space_group_name_H-M   'P 1'
#
loop_
_entity.id
_entity.type
_entity.pdbx_description
1 polymer ?
#
loop_
_entity_poly.entity_id
_entity_poly.type
_entity_poly.pdbx_seq_one_letter_code
_entity_poly.pdbx_strand_id
1 'polypeptide(L)'
;MKRTSKLPHQVDAIFTADWHLRDSVPVCRTDDFWEAQWAKVDFVAELQKKYGCRVYHSGDLFHQWKASPYLLSTTLEHLPEYFYTIYGNHDLPQHSMELRDRSGIHTLDMAGRLHVLAGAHTKKEPTAKDGFDLHGYRTLVWHEGVWQGKSPWPGCENPTAEEALKKYDMFDLIVTGDFHAPCVERSNDGRLLVNPGSLMRQSADQIDFQPRVYLWSAKTNDVVPAYLPINPDAVSREHLDVMKERDKRIEAFISRLDVDWSTELSFEGNLRKYMSSNNVDTRTKELIQKAVDL
;
A
#
# COMPACT_ATOMS: atom_id res chain seq x y z
N MET A 1 -3.93 11.87 -26.13
CA MET A 1 -5.38 11.90 -25.86
C MET A 1 -5.68 10.92 -24.72
N LYS A 2 -5.92 11.43 -23.50
CA LYS A 2 -6.39 10.57 -22.40
C LYS A 2 -7.83 10.14 -22.73
N ARG A 3 -8.04 8.87 -23.05
CA ARG A 3 -9.38 8.28 -23.06
C ARG A 3 -9.89 8.34 -21.62
N THR A 4 -10.64 9.36 -21.26
CA THR A 4 -11.55 9.28 -20.13
C THR A 4 -12.62 8.28 -20.53
N SER A 5 -12.43 7.00 -20.17
CA SER A 5 -13.52 6.03 -20.27
C SER A 5 -14.70 6.61 -19.50
N LYS A 6 -15.80 6.89 -20.20
CA LYS A 6 -16.99 7.43 -19.57
C LYS A 6 -17.38 6.49 -18.44
N LEU A 7 -17.52 7.03 -17.23
CA LEU A 7 -17.90 6.21 -16.07
C LEU A 7 -19.20 5.46 -16.37
N PRO A 8 -19.34 4.21 -15.91
CA PRO A 8 -20.51 3.39 -16.19
C PRO A 8 -21.79 4.01 -15.61
N HIS A 9 -22.92 3.62 -16.19
CA HIS A 9 -24.26 4.06 -15.76
C HIS A 9 -24.75 3.33 -14.50
N GLN A 10 -24.32 2.07 -14.32
CA GLN A 10 -24.65 1.24 -13.16
C GLN A 10 -23.36 0.67 -12.57
N VAL A 11 -23.28 0.68 -11.24
CA VAL A 11 -22.18 0.12 -10.45
C VAL A 11 -22.81 -0.49 -9.20
N ASP A 12 -22.48 -1.74 -8.92
CA ASP A 12 -23.03 -2.49 -7.80
C ASP A 12 -22.04 -2.56 -6.61
N ALA A 13 -20.73 -2.37 -6.87
CA ALA A 13 -19.70 -2.24 -5.83
C ALA A 13 -18.48 -1.43 -6.31
N ILE A 14 -17.74 -0.88 -5.34
CA ILE A 14 -16.43 -0.24 -5.57
C ILE A 14 -15.35 -1.08 -4.89
N PHE A 15 -14.30 -1.44 -5.63
CA PHE A 15 -13.14 -2.16 -5.12
C PHE A 15 -11.93 -1.23 -5.02
N THR A 16 -11.27 -1.25 -3.87
CA THR A 16 -10.10 -0.43 -3.57
C THR A 16 -9.18 -1.16 -2.58
N ALA A 17 -7.94 -0.71 -2.42
CA ALA A 17 -6.91 -1.38 -1.63
C ALA A 17 -5.83 -0.39 -1.19
N ASP A 18 -5.04 -0.75 -0.17
CA ASP A 18 -3.75 -0.16 0.16
C ASP A 18 -3.79 1.38 0.18
N TRP A 19 -4.71 1.93 0.98
CA TRP A 19 -4.86 3.37 1.13
C TRP A 19 -3.64 3.97 1.84
N HIS A 20 -3.14 3.26 2.85
CA HIS A 20 -2.01 3.67 3.68
C HIS A 20 -2.10 5.13 4.12
N LEU A 21 -3.27 5.52 4.67
CA LEU A 21 -3.48 6.83 5.27
C LEU A 21 -2.48 7.05 6.40
N ARG A 22 -1.92 8.26 6.48
CA ARG A 22 -0.82 8.58 7.42
C ARG A 22 -0.73 10.06 7.72
N ASP A 23 -0.16 10.38 8.88
CA ASP A 23 0.21 11.75 9.27
C ASP A 23 1.53 12.20 8.61
N SER A 24 2.42 11.25 8.32
CA SER A 24 3.75 11.55 7.79
C SER A 24 3.74 11.67 6.27
N VAL A 25 4.56 12.57 5.74
CA VAL A 25 4.72 12.79 4.30
C VAL A 25 5.77 11.81 3.76
N PRO A 26 5.46 10.96 2.75
CA PRO A 26 6.48 10.15 2.09
C PRO A 26 7.58 11.03 1.46
N VAL A 27 8.84 10.60 1.56
CA VAL A 27 10.01 11.41 1.14
C VAL A 27 9.98 11.84 -0.34
N CYS A 28 9.30 11.09 -1.20
CA CYS A 28 9.17 11.41 -2.61
C CYS A 28 8.14 12.51 -2.89
N ARG A 29 7.33 12.92 -1.90
CA ARG A 29 6.22 13.86 -2.09
C ARG A 29 6.67 15.30 -1.98
N THR A 30 6.22 16.10 -2.93
CA THR A 30 6.53 17.53 -3.07
C THR A 30 5.29 18.42 -2.87
N ASP A 31 4.11 17.80 -2.75
CA ASP A 31 2.83 18.47 -2.53
C ASP A 31 2.37 18.34 -1.07
N ASP A 32 1.24 18.98 -0.74
CA ASP A 32 0.54 18.71 0.51
C ASP A 32 -0.06 17.30 0.46
N PHE A 33 0.65 16.34 1.03
CA PHE A 33 0.23 14.95 1.05
C PHE A 33 -1.06 14.73 1.85
N TRP A 34 -1.29 15.54 2.89
CA TRP A 34 -2.48 15.45 3.73
C TRP A 34 -3.72 15.84 2.93
N GLU A 35 -3.70 16.99 2.26
CA GLU A 35 -4.80 17.39 1.38
C GLU A 35 -4.98 16.38 0.22
N ALA A 36 -3.88 15.91 -0.36
CA ALA A 36 -3.92 14.98 -1.48
C ALA A 36 -4.51 13.61 -1.12
N GLN A 37 -4.25 13.06 0.08
CA GLN A 37 -4.84 11.79 0.49
C GLN A 37 -6.36 11.94 0.72
N TRP A 38 -6.79 13.01 1.40
CA TRP A 38 -8.21 13.21 1.70
C TRP A 38 -9.03 13.55 0.47
N ALA A 39 -8.49 14.32 -0.47
CA ALA A 39 -9.14 14.56 -1.76
C ALA A 39 -9.45 13.26 -2.53
N LYS A 40 -8.61 12.22 -2.37
CA LYS A 40 -8.86 10.91 -2.97
C LYS A 40 -9.85 10.07 -2.18
N VAL A 41 -9.80 10.11 -0.85
CA VAL A 41 -10.81 9.46 0.00
C VAL A 41 -12.19 10.03 -0.31
N ASP A 42 -12.31 11.36 -0.37
CA ASP A 42 -13.53 12.06 -0.74
C ASP A 42 -14.01 11.70 -2.14
N PHE A 43 -13.10 11.58 -3.11
CA PHE A 43 -13.46 11.11 -4.44
C PHE A 43 -14.09 9.72 -4.41
N VAL A 44 -13.58 8.79 -3.60
CA VAL A 44 -14.19 7.45 -3.43
C VAL A 44 -15.54 7.55 -2.72
N ALA A 45 -15.67 8.39 -1.70
CA ALA A 45 -16.94 8.62 -1.00
C ALA A 45 -18.01 9.21 -1.94
N GLU A 46 -17.65 10.17 -2.79
CA GLU A 46 -18.55 10.75 -3.78
C GLU A 46 -18.95 9.74 -4.88
N LEU A 47 -18.03 8.86 -5.30
CA LEU A 47 -18.40 7.74 -6.17
C LEU A 47 -19.40 6.80 -5.48
N GLN A 48 -19.18 6.48 -4.21
CA GLN A 48 -20.09 5.64 -3.44
C GLN A 48 -21.49 6.26 -3.37
N LYS A 49 -21.59 7.56 -3.01
CA LYS A 49 -22.86 8.29 -2.96
C LYS A 49 -23.54 8.35 -4.32
N LYS A 50 -22.78 8.64 -5.38
CA LYS A 50 -23.28 8.71 -6.76
C LYS A 50 -23.95 7.41 -7.21
N TYR A 51 -23.35 6.27 -6.87
CA TYR A 51 -23.82 4.95 -7.32
C TYR A 51 -24.71 4.23 -6.30
N GLY A 52 -24.76 4.70 -5.05
CA GLY A 52 -25.54 4.08 -3.98
C GLY A 52 -25.08 2.65 -3.66
N CYS A 53 -23.78 2.38 -3.75
CA CYS A 53 -23.20 1.04 -3.63
C CYS A 53 -22.28 0.91 -2.40
N ARG A 54 -21.75 -0.29 -2.15
CA ARG A 54 -20.79 -0.56 -1.07
C ARG A 54 -19.35 -0.42 -1.56
N VAL A 55 -18.46 -0.04 -0.65
CA VAL A 55 -17.01 -0.04 -0.89
C VAL A 55 -16.41 -1.25 -0.20
N TYR A 56 -15.66 -2.06 -0.95
CA TYR A 56 -14.88 -3.18 -0.41
C TYR A 56 -13.40 -2.87 -0.58
N HIS A 57 -12.71 -2.84 0.57
CA HIS A 57 -11.30 -2.50 0.70
C HIS A 57 -10.49 -3.72 1.14
N SER A 58 -9.45 -4.08 0.39
CA SER A 58 -8.66 -5.31 0.61
C SER A 58 -7.52 -5.17 1.62
N GLY A 59 -7.63 -4.24 2.58
CA GLY A 59 -6.68 -4.08 3.70
C GLY A 59 -5.61 -3.02 3.46
N ASP A 60 -4.86 -2.72 4.51
CA ASP A 60 -3.89 -1.63 4.61
C ASP A 60 -4.53 -0.24 4.47
N LEU A 61 -5.52 0.02 5.34
CA LEU A 61 -6.18 1.33 5.39
C LEU A 61 -5.19 2.37 5.89
N PHE A 62 -4.40 2.00 6.92
CA PHE A 62 -3.40 2.86 7.51
C PHE A 62 -2.00 2.43 7.13
N HIS A 63 -1.08 3.40 7.06
CA HIS A 63 0.34 3.08 6.86
C HIS A 63 0.96 2.39 8.08
N GLN A 64 0.38 2.58 9.26
CA GLN A 64 0.79 1.92 10.50
C GLN A 64 -0.44 1.58 11.33
N TRP A 65 -0.38 0.45 12.03
CA TRP A 65 -1.48 -0.06 12.87
C TRP A 65 -1.96 0.95 13.90
N LYS A 66 -1.04 1.80 14.40
CA LYS A 66 -1.30 2.84 15.39
C LYS A 66 -1.52 4.18 14.69
N ALA A 67 -2.72 4.40 14.16
CA ALA A 67 -3.13 5.70 13.67
C ALA A 67 -3.18 6.73 14.82
N SER A 68 -2.76 7.97 14.56
CA SER A 68 -2.88 9.06 15.53
C SER A 68 -4.37 9.35 15.82
N PRO A 69 -4.71 9.93 16.99
CA PRO A 69 -6.08 10.36 17.25
C PRO A 69 -6.62 11.32 16.17
N TYR A 70 -5.75 12.17 15.61
CA TYR A 70 -6.12 13.12 14.55
C TYR A 70 -6.39 12.43 13.22
N LEU A 71 -5.54 11.46 12.84
CA LEU A 71 -5.76 10.63 11.66
C LEU A 71 -7.06 9.80 11.78
N LEU A 72 -7.32 9.24 12.97
CA LEU A 72 -8.56 8.50 13.25
C LEU A 72 -9.80 9.37 13.15
N SER A 73 -9.81 10.55 13.77
CA SER A 73 -10.96 11.47 13.69
C SER A 73 -11.20 11.95 12.26
N THR A 74 -10.14 12.27 11.53
CA THR A 74 -10.27 12.67 10.12
C THR A 74 -10.78 11.51 9.26
N THR A 75 -10.32 10.28 9.53
CA THR A 75 -10.86 9.09 8.86
C THR A 75 -12.34 8.91 9.17
N LEU A 76 -12.78 9.09 10.43
CA LEU A 76 -14.19 9.04 10.80
C LEU A 76 -15.05 10.04 10.00
N GLU A 77 -14.52 11.22 9.71
CA GLU A 77 -15.24 12.24 8.95
C GLU A 77 -15.34 11.86 7.46
N HIS A 78 -14.23 11.45 6.85
CA HIS A 78 -14.11 11.34 5.39
C HIS A 78 -14.45 9.97 4.79
N LEU A 79 -14.41 8.88 5.58
CA LEU A 79 -14.58 7.53 5.04
C LEU A 79 -15.93 7.37 4.29
N PRO A 80 -16.03 6.55 3.22
CA PRO A 80 -17.33 6.20 2.66
C PRO A 80 -18.27 5.59 3.73
N GLU A 81 -19.59 5.80 3.63
CA GLU A 81 -20.57 5.37 4.66
C GLU A 81 -20.63 3.84 4.78
N TYR A 82 -20.80 3.13 3.67
CA TYR A 82 -20.86 1.66 3.63
C TYR A 82 -19.51 1.04 3.26
N PHE A 83 -18.54 1.17 4.16
CA PHE A 83 -17.15 0.74 3.96
C PHE A 83 -16.86 -0.61 4.63
N TYR A 84 -16.48 -1.60 3.84
CA TYR A 84 -16.15 -2.95 4.29
C TYR A 84 -14.67 -3.21 4.03
N THR A 85 -13.96 -3.75 5.00
CA THR A 85 -12.52 -3.99 4.88
C THR A 85 -12.11 -5.31 5.51
N ILE A 86 -10.88 -5.70 5.26
CA ILE A 86 -10.13 -6.71 6.03
C ILE A 86 -8.89 -6.04 6.63
N TYR A 87 -8.20 -6.74 7.55
CA TYR A 87 -6.87 -6.32 8.03
C TYR A 87 -5.78 -6.67 7.02
N GLY A 88 -5.01 -5.68 6.63
CA GLY A 88 -3.72 -5.89 5.98
C GLY A 88 -2.56 -6.03 6.98
N ASN A 89 -1.34 -6.19 6.47
CA ASN A 89 -0.15 -6.31 7.32
C ASN A 89 0.18 -5.00 8.05
N HIS A 90 0.01 -3.84 7.43
CA HIS A 90 0.27 -2.55 8.07
C HIS A 90 -0.77 -2.21 9.14
N ASP A 91 -1.99 -2.69 9.00
CA ASP A 91 -3.08 -2.45 9.95
C ASP A 91 -2.87 -3.16 11.30
N LEU A 92 -1.96 -4.14 11.39
CA LEU A 92 -1.81 -5.02 12.55
C LEU A 92 -0.49 -4.79 13.30
N PRO A 93 -0.50 -4.69 14.65
CA PRO A 93 0.72 -4.71 15.43
C PRO A 93 1.48 -6.01 15.19
N GLN A 94 2.76 -5.89 14.85
CA GLN A 94 3.64 -7.04 14.58
C GLN A 94 3.09 -7.99 13.49
N HIS A 95 2.20 -7.49 12.62
CA HIS A 95 1.51 -8.30 11.62
C HIS A 95 0.72 -9.48 12.22
N SER A 96 0.22 -9.32 13.46
CA SER A 96 -0.48 -10.38 14.20
C SER A 96 -1.97 -10.08 14.37
N MET A 97 -2.81 -11.02 13.91
CA MET A 97 -4.27 -10.99 14.09
C MET A 97 -4.71 -11.11 15.56
N GLU A 98 -3.82 -11.60 16.44
CA GLU A 98 -4.07 -11.69 17.88
C GLU A 98 -4.07 -10.32 18.55
N LEU A 99 -3.40 -9.34 17.94
CA LEU A 99 -3.27 -7.97 18.45
C LEU A 99 -4.16 -6.97 17.71
N ARG A 100 -5.13 -7.46 16.93
CA ARG A 100 -6.00 -6.61 16.09
C ARG A 100 -6.77 -5.57 16.89
N ASP A 101 -7.10 -5.87 18.13
CA ASP A 101 -7.83 -5.00 19.06
C ASP A 101 -7.09 -3.70 19.41
N ARG A 102 -5.78 -3.64 19.13
CA ARG A 102 -4.95 -2.44 19.34
C ARG A 102 -4.87 -1.54 18.11
N SER A 103 -5.45 -1.94 16.98
CA SER A 103 -5.33 -1.24 15.71
C SER A 103 -6.31 -0.07 15.56
N GLY A 104 -5.96 0.86 14.66
CA GLY A 104 -6.87 1.90 14.20
C GLY A 104 -8.12 1.33 13.50
N ILE A 105 -7.97 0.26 12.72
CA ILE A 105 -9.10 -0.46 12.11
C ILE A 105 -10.10 -0.91 13.16
N HIS A 106 -9.65 -1.57 14.24
CA HIS A 106 -10.56 -2.02 15.29
C HIS A 106 -11.30 -0.87 15.98
N THR A 107 -10.62 0.26 16.16
CA THR A 107 -11.25 1.48 16.70
C THR A 107 -12.40 1.96 15.80
N LEU A 108 -12.18 1.99 14.48
CA LEU A 108 -13.21 2.41 13.53
C LEU A 108 -14.35 1.40 13.38
N ASP A 109 -14.05 0.10 13.47
CA ASP A 109 -15.05 -0.98 13.48
C ASP A 109 -15.96 -0.88 14.72
N MET A 110 -15.37 -0.69 15.91
CA MET A 110 -16.09 -0.46 17.16
C MET A 110 -16.94 0.81 17.15
N ALA A 111 -16.48 1.85 16.44
CA ALA A 111 -17.26 3.08 16.21
C ALA A 111 -18.39 2.90 15.18
N GLY A 112 -18.48 1.73 14.51
CA GLY A 112 -19.47 1.45 13.47
C GLY A 112 -19.20 2.21 12.17
N ARG A 113 -17.97 2.71 11.96
CA ARG A 113 -17.64 3.51 10.77
C ARG A 113 -17.22 2.67 9.57
N LEU A 114 -16.64 1.51 9.84
CA LEU A 114 -16.36 0.48 8.87
C LEU A 114 -16.82 -0.86 9.41
N HIS A 115 -16.85 -1.87 8.54
CA HIS A 115 -17.13 -3.24 8.92
C HIS A 115 -16.00 -4.16 8.50
N VAL A 116 -15.43 -4.87 9.46
CA VAL A 116 -14.44 -5.92 9.16
C VAL A 116 -15.13 -7.19 8.66
N LEU A 117 -14.80 -7.61 7.44
CA LEU A 117 -15.28 -8.83 6.82
C LEU A 117 -14.58 -10.06 7.39
N ALA A 118 -15.22 -11.23 7.26
CA ALA A 118 -14.59 -12.52 7.56
C ALA A 118 -13.29 -12.68 6.75
N GLY A 119 -13.41 -12.63 5.41
CA GLY A 119 -12.32 -12.46 4.44
C GLY A 119 -11.07 -13.29 4.65
N ALA A 120 -10.05 -13.03 3.84
CA ALA A 120 -8.71 -13.55 4.09
C ALA A 120 -7.80 -12.36 4.45
N HIS A 121 -7.58 -12.15 5.74
CA HIS A 121 -6.63 -11.15 6.23
C HIS A 121 -5.19 -11.48 5.79
N THR A 122 -4.25 -10.58 6.07
CA THR A 122 -2.82 -10.84 5.79
C THR A 122 -2.36 -12.20 6.31
N LYS A 123 -1.54 -12.91 5.51
CA LYS A 123 -0.94 -14.23 5.81
C LYS A 123 -1.95 -15.36 6.07
N LYS A 124 -3.24 -15.15 5.77
CA LYS A 124 -4.26 -16.19 5.88
C LYS A 124 -4.54 -16.81 4.52
N GLU A 125 -4.41 -18.12 4.44
CA GLU A 125 -4.87 -18.90 3.29
C GLU A 125 -6.41 -18.89 3.22
N PRO A 126 -7.01 -18.49 2.08
CA PRO A 126 -8.46 -18.49 1.90
C PRO A 126 -9.09 -19.88 2.02
N THR A 127 -10.26 -19.91 2.66
CA THR A 127 -11.16 -21.07 2.73
C THR A 127 -12.54 -20.67 2.23
N ALA A 128 -13.37 -21.65 1.86
CA ALA A 128 -14.73 -21.38 1.38
C ALA A 128 -15.57 -20.51 2.35
N LYS A 129 -15.29 -20.52 3.67
CA LYS A 129 -16.01 -19.73 4.68
C LYS A 129 -15.69 -18.24 4.65
N ASP A 130 -14.60 -17.85 4.01
CA ASP A 130 -14.10 -16.47 4.00
C ASP A 130 -14.83 -15.60 2.99
N GLY A 131 -15.47 -16.20 2.00
CA GLY A 131 -16.29 -15.47 1.03
C GLY A 131 -17.73 -15.23 1.46
N PHE A 132 -18.36 -14.31 0.75
CA PHE A 132 -19.74 -13.88 0.94
C PHE A 132 -20.46 -13.82 -0.41
N ASP A 133 -21.78 -13.68 -0.39
CA ASP A 133 -22.56 -13.43 -1.61
C ASP A 133 -22.55 -11.92 -1.93
N LEU A 134 -22.11 -11.58 -3.14
CA LEU A 134 -22.23 -10.23 -3.69
C LEU A 134 -23.06 -10.31 -4.97
N HIS A 135 -24.37 -10.07 -4.86
CA HIS A 135 -25.29 -10.12 -5.99
C HIS A 135 -25.27 -11.46 -6.75
N GLY A 136 -25.19 -12.59 -6.04
CA GLY A 136 -25.14 -13.92 -6.64
C GLY A 136 -23.73 -14.41 -7.02
N TYR A 137 -22.69 -13.60 -6.78
CA TYR A 137 -21.29 -13.99 -6.99
C TYR A 137 -20.63 -14.34 -5.66
N ARG A 138 -20.05 -15.54 -5.55
CA ARG A 138 -19.27 -15.96 -4.39
C ARG A 138 -17.97 -15.17 -4.37
N THR A 139 -17.91 -14.16 -3.50
CA THR A 139 -16.87 -13.13 -3.51
C THR A 139 -15.91 -13.29 -2.33
N LEU A 140 -14.61 -13.19 -2.61
CA LEU A 140 -13.54 -13.16 -1.62
C LEU A 140 -12.86 -11.78 -1.62
N VAL A 141 -12.64 -11.22 -0.43
CA VAL A 141 -11.71 -10.09 -0.21
C VAL A 141 -10.50 -10.64 0.55
N TRP A 142 -9.31 -10.45 -0.01
CA TRP A 142 -8.07 -11.09 0.43
C TRP A 142 -6.91 -10.10 0.46
N HIS A 143 -6.12 -10.07 1.54
CA HIS A 143 -4.92 -9.25 1.60
C HIS A 143 -3.70 -10.11 1.31
N GLU A 144 -3.41 -10.28 0.02
CA GLU A 144 -2.27 -11.01 -0.50
C GLU A 144 -1.78 -10.35 -1.79
N GLY A 145 -0.46 -10.20 -1.88
CA GLY A 145 0.20 -9.73 -3.07
C GLY A 145 -0.03 -10.69 -4.23
N VAL A 146 -0.64 -10.19 -5.30
CA VAL A 146 -0.78 -10.95 -6.56
C VAL A 146 -0.26 -10.10 -7.70
N TRP A 147 0.34 -10.74 -8.68
CA TRP A 147 0.96 -10.06 -9.81
C TRP A 147 0.53 -10.66 -11.15
N GLN A 148 0.72 -9.88 -12.21
CA GLN A 148 0.39 -10.27 -13.58
C GLN A 148 1.54 -9.88 -14.50
N GLY A 149 1.84 -10.72 -15.48
CA GLY A 149 2.89 -10.45 -16.47
C GLY A 149 4.29 -10.76 -15.96
N LYS A 150 5.10 -9.74 -15.67
CA LYS A 150 6.49 -9.94 -15.22
C LYS A 150 6.54 -10.06 -13.71
N SER A 151 7.37 -10.99 -13.22
CA SER A 151 7.62 -11.14 -11.80
C SER A 151 8.10 -9.81 -11.21
N PRO A 152 7.51 -9.32 -10.10
CA PRO A 152 7.86 -8.04 -9.49
C PRO A 152 9.34 -7.96 -9.09
N TRP A 153 9.91 -9.06 -8.62
CA TRP A 153 11.32 -9.20 -8.28
C TRP A 153 11.79 -10.65 -8.43
N PRO A 154 13.11 -10.91 -8.61
CA PRO A 154 13.64 -12.26 -8.67
C PRO A 154 13.31 -13.06 -7.40
N GLY A 155 12.70 -14.23 -7.57
CA GLY A 155 12.32 -15.10 -6.44
C GLY A 155 11.02 -14.71 -5.73
N CYS A 156 10.15 -13.90 -6.36
CA CYS A 156 8.80 -13.66 -5.83
C CYS A 156 8.04 -15.00 -5.72
N GLU A 157 7.66 -15.37 -4.48
CA GLU A 157 6.92 -16.60 -4.17
C GLU A 157 5.40 -16.38 -4.18
N ASN A 158 4.95 -15.13 -4.22
CA ASN A 158 3.54 -14.80 -4.29
C ASN A 158 2.91 -15.29 -5.61
N PRO A 159 1.64 -15.71 -5.60
CA PRO A 159 1.01 -16.26 -6.79
C PRO A 159 0.77 -15.19 -7.85
N THR A 160 0.79 -15.60 -9.11
CA THR A 160 0.19 -14.81 -10.17
C THR A 160 -1.33 -14.70 -9.99
N ALA A 161 -1.95 -13.68 -10.57
CA ALA A 161 -3.40 -13.53 -10.55
C ALA A 161 -4.12 -14.75 -11.20
N GLU A 162 -3.53 -15.36 -12.24
CA GLU A 162 -4.05 -16.57 -12.88
C GLU A 162 -3.97 -17.78 -11.95
N GLU A 163 -2.82 -17.99 -11.29
CA GLU A 163 -2.65 -19.09 -10.32
C GLU A 163 -3.59 -18.95 -9.13
N ALA A 164 -3.78 -17.72 -8.61
CA ALA A 164 -4.74 -17.43 -7.55
C ALA A 164 -6.17 -17.78 -7.97
N LEU A 165 -6.61 -17.32 -9.14
CA LEU A 165 -7.94 -17.68 -9.67
C LEU A 165 -8.11 -19.18 -9.86
N LYS A 166 -7.07 -19.87 -10.33
CA LYS A 166 -7.10 -21.32 -10.54
C LYS A 166 -7.16 -22.09 -9.23
N LYS A 167 -6.41 -21.67 -8.21
CA LYS A 167 -6.32 -22.33 -6.90
C LYS A 167 -7.61 -22.17 -6.10
N TYR A 168 -8.24 -21.00 -6.13
CA TYR A 168 -9.44 -20.69 -5.35
C TYR A 168 -10.68 -20.65 -6.23
N ASP A 169 -10.95 -21.77 -6.89
CA ASP A 169 -12.05 -21.91 -7.87
C ASP A 169 -13.46 -21.90 -7.27
N MET A 170 -13.56 -21.99 -5.94
CA MET A 170 -14.83 -21.81 -5.23
C MET A 170 -15.32 -20.36 -5.17
N PHE A 171 -14.55 -19.38 -5.67
CA PHE A 171 -14.96 -17.99 -5.74
C PHE A 171 -15.13 -17.54 -7.20
N ASP A 172 -16.21 -16.82 -7.46
CA ASP A 172 -16.49 -16.21 -8.76
C ASP A 172 -15.78 -14.86 -8.93
N LEU A 173 -15.46 -14.22 -7.81
CA LEU A 173 -14.85 -12.90 -7.72
C LEU A 173 -13.84 -12.86 -6.57
N ILE A 174 -12.61 -12.44 -6.85
CA ILE A 174 -11.54 -12.27 -5.86
C ILE A 174 -11.02 -10.83 -5.92
N VAL A 175 -10.99 -10.13 -4.78
CA VAL A 175 -10.42 -8.79 -4.65
C VAL A 175 -9.21 -8.86 -3.74
N THR A 176 -8.04 -8.47 -4.26
CA THR A 176 -6.75 -8.57 -3.55
C THR A 176 -6.15 -7.20 -3.21
N GLY A 177 -5.12 -7.18 -2.35
CA GLY A 177 -4.36 -5.98 -1.93
C GLY A 177 -2.86 -6.29 -1.78
N ASP A 178 -2.14 -5.61 -0.87
CA ASP A 178 -0.71 -5.76 -0.54
C ASP A 178 0.24 -5.29 -1.66
N PHE A 179 0.07 -5.81 -2.87
CA PHE A 179 0.84 -5.32 -4.02
C PHE A 179 0.21 -4.05 -4.58
N HIS A 180 0.96 -2.96 -4.54
CA HIS A 180 0.47 -1.64 -4.95
C HIS A 180 0.28 -1.47 -6.46
N ALA A 181 0.69 -2.47 -7.25
CA ALA A 181 0.51 -2.52 -8.69
C ALA A 181 -0.85 -3.15 -9.04
N PRO A 182 -1.71 -2.46 -9.80
CA PRO A 182 -3.03 -2.96 -10.13
C PRO A 182 -2.95 -4.09 -11.16
N CYS A 183 -3.82 -5.08 -11.01
CA CYS A 183 -4.02 -6.13 -12.00
C CYS A 183 -5.50 -6.51 -12.09
N VAL A 184 -5.90 -6.98 -13.27
CA VAL A 184 -7.22 -7.54 -13.53
C VAL A 184 -7.03 -8.80 -14.36
N GLU A 185 -7.49 -9.92 -13.83
CA GLU A 185 -7.36 -11.23 -14.48
C GLU A 185 -8.72 -11.89 -14.65
N ARG A 186 -8.92 -12.57 -15.78
CA ARG A 186 -10.18 -13.22 -16.13
C ARG A 186 -9.94 -14.65 -16.54
N SER A 187 -10.65 -15.57 -15.91
CA SER A 187 -10.66 -16.95 -16.35
C SER A 187 -11.66 -17.16 -17.50
N ASN A 188 -11.45 -18.22 -18.29
CA ASN A 188 -12.30 -18.56 -19.43
C ASN A 188 -13.75 -18.91 -19.03
N ASP A 189 -13.97 -19.30 -17.77
CA ASP A 189 -15.29 -19.61 -17.21
C ASP A 189 -15.99 -18.38 -16.58
N GLY A 190 -15.44 -17.18 -16.75
CA GLY A 190 -16.10 -15.92 -16.39
C GLY A 190 -15.85 -15.43 -14.96
N ARG A 191 -14.91 -16.04 -14.24
CA ARG A 191 -14.47 -15.55 -12.91
C ARG A 191 -13.48 -14.41 -13.06
N LEU A 192 -13.39 -13.59 -12.02
CA LEU A 192 -12.66 -12.33 -12.03
C LEU A 192 -11.77 -12.18 -10.80
N LEU A 193 -10.53 -11.76 -11.01
CA LEU A 193 -9.66 -11.28 -9.93
C LEU A 193 -9.26 -9.84 -10.20
N VAL A 194 -9.31 -9.01 -9.16
CA VAL A 194 -9.00 -7.58 -9.22
C VAL A 194 -8.10 -7.20 -8.06
N ASN A 195 -6.92 -6.67 -8.39
CA ASN A 195 -6.12 -5.87 -7.47
C ASN A 195 -6.24 -4.40 -7.87
N PRO A 196 -6.89 -3.54 -7.06
CA PRO A 196 -6.94 -2.09 -7.28
C PRO A 196 -5.58 -1.40 -7.24
N GLY A 197 -4.61 -1.96 -6.53
CA GLY A 197 -3.36 -1.30 -6.16
C GLY A 197 -3.59 -0.14 -5.20
N SER A 198 -2.53 0.60 -4.93
CA SER A 198 -2.54 1.67 -3.91
C SER A 198 -3.35 2.91 -4.29
N LEU A 199 -3.93 3.56 -3.28
CA LEU A 199 -4.64 4.84 -3.42
C LEU A 199 -3.67 6.02 -3.69
N MET A 200 -2.47 5.94 -3.12
CA MET A 200 -1.46 7.00 -3.13
C MET A 200 -0.18 6.57 -3.85
N ARG A 201 0.53 7.55 -4.41
CA ARG A 201 1.93 7.36 -4.80
C ARG A 201 2.77 7.67 -3.58
N GLN A 202 3.42 6.68 -2.98
CA GLN A 202 4.22 6.80 -1.76
C GLN A 202 5.70 6.47 -1.97
N SER A 203 6.09 5.94 -3.13
CA SER A 203 7.49 5.76 -3.52
C SER A 203 7.84 6.50 -4.82
N ALA A 204 9.13 6.73 -5.04
CA ALA A 204 9.61 7.43 -6.24
C ALA A 204 9.46 6.60 -7.52
N ASP A 205 9.29 5.28 -7.39
CA ASP A 205 9.03 4.37 -8.51
C ASP A 205 7.58 4.47 -9.00
N GLN A 206 6.70 5.02 -8.18
CA GLN A 206 5.30 5.27 -8.53
C GLN A 206 5.09 6.62 -9.24
N ILE A 207 6.14 7.30 -9.72
CA ILE A 207 6.01 8.63 -10.36
C ILE A 207 4.96 8.64 -11.49
N ASP A 208 4.96 7.60 -12.34
CA ASP A 208 4.03 7.42 -13.46
C ASP A 208 2.76 6.65 -13.08
N PHE A 209 2.68 6.13 -11.85
CA PHE A 209 1.55 5.35 -11.39
C PHE A 209 0.27 6.19 -11.41
N GLN A 210 -0.81 5.59 -11.91
CA GLN A 210 -2.14 6.20 -11.94
C GLN A 210 -3.03 5.47 -10.92
N PRO A 211 -3.19 6.00 -9.70
CA PRO A 211 -4.07 5.40 -8.70
C PRO A 211 -5.51 5.32 -9.21
N ARG A 212 -6.20 4.25 -8.85
CA ARG A 212 -7.57 3.98 -9.30
C ARG A 212 -8.33 3.15 -8.29
N VAL A 213 -9.65 3.23 -8.36
CA VAL A 213 -10.55 2.22 -7.82
C VAL A 213 -11.25 1.51 -8.98
N TYR A 214 -11.81 0.33 -8.74
CA TYR A 214 -12.55 -0.39 -9.74
C TYR A 214 -14.05 -0.33 -9.45
N LEU A 215 -14.82 0.07 -10.47
CA LEU A 215 -16.28 0.11 -10.44
C LEU A 215 -16.80 -1.21 -11.01
N TRP A 216 -17.41 -2.04 -10.17
CA TRP A 216 -17.87 -3.38 -10.54
C TRP A 216 -19.36 -3.42 -10.91
N SER A 217 -19.70 -4.25 -11.88
CA SER A 217 -21.06 -4.49 -12.37
C SER A 217 -21.42 -5.97 -12.21
N ALA A 218 -22.46 -6.24 -11.42
CA ALA A 218 -23.03 -7.57 -11.20
C ALA A 218 -23.62 -8.16 -12.49
N LYS A 219 -24.07 -7.31 -13.43
CA LYS A 219 -24.64 -7.77 -14.70
C LYS A 219 -23.62 -8.54 -15.55
N THR A 220 -22.35 -8.23 -15.42
CA THR A 220 -21.29 -8.69 -16.34
C THR A 220 -20.12 -9.36 -15.63
N ASN A 221 -20.09 -9.35 -14.29
CA ASN A 221 -18.90 -9.66 -13.49
C ASN A 221 -17.64 -8.97 -14.05
N ASP A 222 -17.72 -7.64 -14.19
CA ASP A 222 -16.70 -6.85 -14.87
C ASP A 222 -16.43 -5.56 -14.08
N VAL A 223 -15.22 -5.03 -14.22
CA VAL A 223 -14.75 -3.80 -13.60
C VAL A 223 -14.28 -2.77 -14.63
N VAL A 224 -14.59 -1.51 -14.36
CA VAL A 224 -14.03 -0.36 -15.08
C VAL A 224 -13.21 0.48 -14.11
N PRO A 225 -11.99 0.90 -14.45
CA PRO A 225 -11.20 1.76 -13.58
C PRO A 225 -11.79 3.17 -13.50
N ALA A 226 -11.95 3.68 -12.28
CA ALA A 226 -12.13 5.10 -12.00
C ALA A 226 -10.80 5.66 -11.47
N TYR A 227 -10.12 6.44 -12.30
CA TYR A 227 -8.84 7.04 -11.95
C TYR A 227 -9.03 8.17 -10.94
N LEU A 228 -8.20 8.14 -9.91
CA LEU A 228 -8.19 9.13 -8.84
C LEU A 228 -7.52 10.42 -9.32
N PRO A 229 -7.91 11.60 -8.79
CA PRO A 229 -7.25 12.85 -9.12
C PRO A 229 -5.77 12.79 -8.71
N ILE A 230 -4.90 13.29 -9.59
CA ILE A 230 -3.46 13.40 -9.32
C ILE A 230 -2.93 14.77 -9.74
N ASN A 231 -2.03 15.32 -8.92
CA ASN A 231 -1.09 16.35 -9.36
C ASN A 231 0.11 15.66 -10.03
N PRO A 232 0.38 15.84 -11.34
CA PRO A 232 1.47 15.15 -12.02
C PRO A 232 2.84 15.40 -11.37
N ASP A 233 3.07 16.58 -10.80
CA ASP A 233 4.36 17.03 -10.27
C ASP A 233 4.58 16.69 -8.79
N ALA A 234 3.66 15.95 -8.19
CA ALA A 234 3.64 15.65 -6.76
C ALA A 234 4.62 14.56 -6.31
N VAL A 235 5.40 13.97 -7.21
CA VAL A 235 6.38 12.93 -6.89
C VAL A 235 7.72 13.30 -7.53
N SER A 236 8.77 13.37 -6.72
CA SER A 236 10.14 13.66 -7.11
C SER A 236 11.07 12.48 -6.83
N ARG A 237 12.12 12.37 -7.64
CA ARG A 237 13.25 11.45 -7.46
C ARG A 237 14.50 12.13 -6.91
N GLU A 238 14.48 13.45 -6.70
CA GLU A 238 15.65 14.24 -6.30
C GLU A 238 16.28 13.74 -4.99
N HIS A 239 15.46 13.26 -4.04
CA HIS A 239 15.97 12.67 -2.80
C HIS A 239 16.89 11.44 -3.05
N LEU A 240 16.63 10.65 -4.11
CA LEU A 240 17.49 9.53 -4.48
C LEU A 240 18.84 10.00 -5.01
N ASP A 241 18.85 11.12 -5.73
CA ASP A 241 20.09 11.71 -6.24
C ASP A 241 20.92 12.31 -5.11
N VAL A 242 20.29 12.96 -4.14
CA VAL A 242 20.94 13.44 -2.92
C VAL A 242 21.53 12.28 -2.11
N MET A 243 20.79 11.17 -1.95
CA MET A 243 21.31 9.97 -1.27
C MET A 243 22.50 9.37 -2.01
N LYS A 244 22.43 9.22 -3.35
CA LYS A 244 23.56 8.74 -4.15
C LYS A 244 24.78 9.66 -4.07
N GLU A 245 24.58 10.97 -4.05
CA GLU A 245 25.67 11.93 -3.84
C GLU A 245 26.28 11.81 -2.44
N ARG A 246 25.45 11.63 -1.41
CA ARG A 246 25.90 11.40 -0.04
C ARG A 246 26.73 10.12 0.03
N ASP A 247 26.24 9.02 -0.53
CA ASP A 247 26.93 7.73 -0.56
C ASP A 247 28.25 7.83 -1.32
N LYS A 248 28.30 8.51 -2.47
CA LYS A 248 29.56 8.79 -3.18
C LYS A 248 30.55 9.61 -2.36
N ARG A 249 30.08 10.59 -1.59
CA ARG A 249 30.95 11.40 -0.70
C ARG A 249 31.48 10.56 0.46
N ILE A 250 30.65 9.69 1.02
CA ILE A 250 31.04 8.73 2.05
C ILE A 250 32.07 7.74 1.49
N GLU A 251 31.82 7.14 0.33
CA GLU A 251 32.78 6.26 -0.36
C GLU A 251 34.10 6.96 -0.68
N ALA A 252 34.07 8.19 -1.21
CA ALA A 252 35.27 8.97 -1.49
C ALA A 252 36.02 9.39 -0.22
N PHE A 253 35.34 9.53 0.91
CA PHE A 253 35.97 9.72 2.22
C PHE A 253 36.60 8.43 2.71
N ILE A 254 35.86 7.31 2.66
CA ILE A 254 36.35 5.97 3.01
C ILE A 254 37.61 5.63 2.21
N SER A 255 37.62 5.86 0.89
CA SER A 255 38.75 5.53 0.02
C SER A 255 40.01 6.33 0.32
N ARG A 256 39.91 7.42 1.09
CA ARG A 256 41.05 8.20 1.59
C ARG A 256 41.50 7.77 2.97
N LEU A 257 40.70 6.97 3.67
CA LEU A 257 41.10 6.34 4.93
C LEU A 257 41.91 5.09 4.56
N ASP A 258 43.20 5.12 4.86
CA ASP A 258 44.14 4.00 4.63
C ASP A 258 43.88 2.89 5.67
N VAL A 259 42.78 2.16 5.50
CA VAL A 259 42.26 1.19 6.47
C VAL A 259 41.86 -0.07 5.75
N ASP A 260 42.27 -1.20 6.30
CA ASP A 260 41.83 -2.52 5.86
C ASP A 260 40.34 -2.69 6.26
N TRP A 261 39.46 -2.31 5.34
CA TRP A 261 38.01 -2.31 5.53
C TRP A 261 37.48 -3.75 5.54
N SER A 262 36.86 -4.17 6.65
CA SER A 262 36.23 -5.49 6.73
C SER A 262 34.85 -5.45 6.10
N THR A 263 34.58 -6.35 5.17
CA THR A 263 33.25 -6.58 4.59
C THR A 263 32.25 -7.19 5.59
N GLU A 264 32.72 -7.69 6.75
CA GLU A 264 31.88 -8.27 7.81
C GLU A 264 31.29 -7.23 8.77
N LEU A 265 31.83 -6.01 8.80
CA LEU A 265 31.36 -4.94 9.67
C LEU A 265 30.50 -3.93 8.91
N SER A 266 29.47 -3.39 9.57
CA SER A 266 28.71 -2.25 9.04
C SER A 266 29.63 -1.02 8.87
N PHE A 267 29.22 -0.07 8.02
CA PHE A 267 29.94 1.19 7.82
C PHE A 267 30.29 1.88 9.15
N GLU A 268 29.30 1.98 10.05
CA GLU A 268 29.49 2.55 11.38
C GLU A 268 30.47 1.71 12.24
N GLY A 269 30.41 0.38 12.13
CA GLY A 269 31.32 -0.54 12.82
C GLY A 269 32.78 -0.36 12.37
N ASN A 270 33.02 -0.25 11.07
CA ASN A 270 34.35 0.01 10.51
C ASN A 270 34.87 1.41 10.89
N LEU A 271 34.01 2.41 10.91
CA LEU A 271 34.38 3.77 11.32
C LEU A 271 34.75 3.84 12.82
N ARG A 272 33.99 3.17 13.68
CA ARG A 272 34.33 3.02 15.11
C ARG A 272 35.67 2.30 15.29
N LYS A 273 35.92 1.23 14.52
CA LYS A 273 37.21 0.53 14.52
C LYS A 273 38.34 1.48 14.14
N TYR A 274 38.21 2.23 13.04
CA TYR A 274 39.21 3.23 12.63
C TYR A 274 39.49 4.26 13.73
N MET A 275 38.45 4.84 14.34
CA MET A 275 38.58 5.82 15.42
C MET A 275 39.20 5.25 16.71
N SER A 276 39.10 3.94 16.92
CA SER A 276 39.71 3.24 18.06
C SER A 276 41.18 2.88 17.79
N SER A 277 41.53 2.58 16.54
CA SER A 277 42.89 2.22 16.12
C SER A 277 43.75 3.44 15.78
N ASN A 278 43.14 4.61 15.57
CA ASN A 278 43.83 5.87 15.28
C ASN A 278 43.56 6.90 16.37
N ASN A 279 44.55 7.74 16.66
CA ASN A 279 44.47 8.74 17.72
C ASN A 279 43.69 10.00 17.28
N VAL A 280 42.42 9.80 16.92
CA VAL A 280 41.49 10.87 16.51
C VAL A 280 41.00 11.61 17.75
N ASP A 281 41.09 12.94 17.74
CA ASP A 281 40.67 13.78 18.88
C ASP A 281 39.15 13.76 19.08
N THR A 282 38.72 14.06 20.31
CA THR A 282 37.31 13.98 20.71
C THR A 282 36.40 14.87 19.89
N ARG A 283 36.85 16.07 19.50
CA ARG A 283 36.04 17.01 18.72
C ARG A 283 35.82 16.50 17.31
N THR A 284 36.84 15.91 16.70
CA THR A 284 36.72 15.26 15.38
C THR A 284 35.81 14.02 15.45
N LYS A 285 35.90 13.22 16.51
CA LYS A 285 34.99 12.07 16.73
C LYS A 285 33.53 12.51 16.82
N GLU A 286 33.24 13.57 17.58
CA GLU A 286 31.88 14.12 17.73
C GLU A 286 31.32 14.67 16.41
N LEU A 287 32.15 15.34 15.60
CA LEU A 287 31.75 15.85 14.29
C LEU A 287 31.44 14.72 13.30
N ILE A 288 32.27 13.67 13.30
CA ILE A 288 32.03 12.51 12.44
C ILE A 288 30.76 11.78 12.88
N GLN A 289 30.55 11.57 14.19
CA GLN A 289 29.33 10.92 14.69
C GLN A 289 28.07 11.70 14.30
N LYS A 290 28.07 13.04 14.46
CA LYS A 290 26.96 13.89 14.00
C LYS A 290 26.69 13.81 12.50
N ALA A 291 27.73 13.59 11.69
CA ALA A 291 27.59 13.49 10.24
C ALA A 291 27.08 12.12 9.78
N VAL A 292 27.27 11.07 10.58
CA VAL A 292 26.84 9.69 10.29
C VAL A 292 25.44 9.40 10.83
N ASP A 293 25.02 10.06 11.91
CA ASP A 293 23.70 9.90 12.53
C ASP A 293 22.57 10.73 11.87
N LEU A 294 22.84 11.36 10.72
CA LEU A 294 21.88 12.13 9.89
C LEU A 294 21.53 11.39 8.59
#